data_AF-A0A956RFJ0-F1
#
_entry.id   AF-A0A956RFJ0-F1
#
_cell.length_a   1.000
_cell.length_b   1.000
_cell.length_c   1.000
_cell.angle_alpha   90.00
_cell.angle_beta   90.00
_cell.angle_gamma   90.00
#
_symmetry.space_group_name_H-M   'P 1'
#
loop_
_entity.id
_entity.type
_entity.pdbx_description
1 polymer ?
#
loop_
_entity_poly.entity_id
_entity_poly.type
_entity_poly.pdbx_seq_one_letter_code
_entity_poly.pdbx_strand_id
1 'polypeptide(L)'
;RGEALRLLGRVDEAIVDLEQAIRARPRRISAIINLALARRERGELAATRARFLELATRVPGLMSDATRECGRRLYAPTPAALTDDDIQRILARALVMLRGNRGSTLLTYFTGEGRLRLAPIFDRDAIRPEALEREDHELIERLLDQAYGVAKGKKRRAVYRPGQPQQTRSAPAPAPAPTRERPPPHRPTTLTPEELEHFIARGYVTIRDGFARARAQAWVDDSIQRVRDDPARWVKMYLPGDPSRDLRGFDPARPETWTWARMDVEGRLRAPIAEFAPRVWGAICDLLGGPERVRTREWTNYFAVNVKGGEGRPWAPPTLDAPSWHFDDPSVDTRFETYRHGLIVLSYFSDVAPRGGGTYVAPESVAIAARELAAHPDGMNWLDRTVGPRILERCSEFVELTGPVGTVTLCHPFMLHSASTNAAGVVRFLGNTVIDMTEPFNLQRDDPAYYTPVERALLRALGRPER
;
A
#
# COMPACT_ATOMS: atom_id res chain seq x y z
N ARG A 1 10.81 -1.10 38.45
CA ARG A 1 11.50 -1.99 39.41
C ARG A 1 12.26 -3.08 38.67
N GLY A 2 11.60 -4.02 37.99
CA GLY A 2 12.27 -5.03 37.16
C GLY A 2 13.40 -4.56 36.23
N GLU A 3 13.22 -3.47 35.46
CA GLU A 3 14.31 -2.89 34.62
C GLU A 3 15.52 -2.45 35.44
N ALA A 4 15.31 -1.82 36.60
CA ALA A 4 16.39 -1.38 37.48
C ALA A 4 17.10 -2.59 38.13
N LEU A 5 16.34 -3.61 38.55
CA LEU A 5 16.91 -4.85 39.08
C LEU A 5 17.81 -5.54 38.05
N ARG A 6 17.39 -5.59 36.77
CA ARG A 6 18.21 -6.12 35.67
C ARG A 6 19.52 -5.34 35.52
N LEU A 7 19.45 -4.01 35.48
CA LEU A 7 20.64 -3.16 35.35
C LEU A 7 21.59 -3.27 36.56
N LEU A 8 21.08 -3.64 37.74
CA LEU A 8 21.87 -3.91 38.95
C LEU A 8 22.40 -5.36 39.01
N GLY A 9 22.19 -6.18 37.97
CA GLY A 9 22.62 -7.59 37.95
C GLY A 9 21.76 -8.53 38.80
N ARG A 10 20.66 -8.06 39.36
CA ARG A 10 19.71 -8.87 40.16
C ARG A 10 18.70 -9.55 39.23
N VAL A 11 19.21 -10.41 38.36
CA VAL A 11 18.50 -10.96 37.19
C VAL A 11 17.26 -11.77 37.59
N ASP A 12 17.34 -12.63 38.60
CA ASP A 12 16.21 -13.47 38.99
C ASP A 12 15.03 -12.66 39.56
N GLU A 13 15.33 -11.66 40.38
CA GLU A 13 14.32 -10.74 40.92
C GLU A 13 13.72 -9.87 39.81
N ALA A 14 14.55 -9.47 38.84
CA ALA A 14 14.08 -8.74 37.67
C ALA A 14 13.08 -9.57 36.86
N ILE A 15 13.34 -10.85 36.63
CA ILE A 15 12.45 -11.75 35.89
C ILE A 15 11.08 -11.87 36.57
N VAL A 16 11.06 -12.10 37.89
CA VAL A 16 9.80 -12.17 38.67
C VAL A 16 8.97 -10.89 38.50
N ASP A 17 9.61 -9.74 38.66
CA ASP A 17 8.98 -8.43 38.50
C ASP A 17 8.43 -8.18 37.10
N LEU A 18 9.20 -8.55 36.08
CA LEU A 18 8.86 -8.31 34.68
C LEU A 18 7.73 -9.24 34.23
N GLU A 19 7.72 -10.49 34.69
CA GLU A 19 6.61 -11.40 34.46
C GLU A 19 5.31 -10.91 35.12
N GLN A 20 5.38 -10.42 36.35
CA GLN A 20 4.23 -9.82 37.01
C GLN A 20 3.73 -8.58 36.25
N ALA A 21 4.64 -7.72 35.76
CA ALA A 21 4.29 -6.56 34.98
C ALA A 21 3.61 -6.91 33.65
N ILE A 22 4.08 -7.96 32.97
CA ILE A 22 3.48 -8.44 31.71
C ILE A 22 2.12 -9.09 31.97
N ARG A 23 1.95 -9.86 33.05
CA ARG A 23 0.64 -10.42 33.45
C ARG A 23 -0.38 -9.30 33.69
N ALA A 24 0.01 -8.24 34.39
CA ALA A 24 -0.89 -7.12 34.70
C ALA A 24 -1.19 -6.22 33.48
N ARG A 25 -0.20 -6.04 32.59
CA ARG A 25 -0.29 -5.21 31.39
C ARG A 25 0.42 -5.89 30.21
N PRO A 26 -0.27 -6.80 29.49
CA PRO A 26 0.33 -7.57 28.41
C PRO A 26 0.86 -6.72 27.24
N ARG A 27 0.38 -5.48 27.07
CA ARG A 27 0.82 -4.52 26.04
C ARG A 27 2.03 -3.67 26.44
N ARG A 28 2.65 -3.92 27.60
CA ARG A 28 3.83 -3.18 28.05
C ARG A 28 5.10 -3.70 27.36
N ILE A 29 5.36 -3.21 26.15
CA ILE A 29 6.47 -3.64 25.29
C ILE A 29 7.84 -3.51 25.95
N SER A 30 8.09 -2.43 26.68
CA SER A 30 9.35 -2.26 27.42
C SER A 30 9.60 -3.33 28.48
N ALA A 31 8.56 -3.89 29.09
CA ALA A 31 8.67 -4.98 30.06
C ALA A 31 9.00 -6.30 29.36
N ILE A 32 8.44 -6.54 28.16
CA ILE A 32 8.73 -7.71 27.34
C ILE A 32 10.19 -7.67 26.85
N ILE A 33 10.68 -6.51 26.40
CA ILE A 33 12.08 -6.33 26.01
C ILE A 33 13.02 -6.57 27.20
N ASN A 34 12.74 -5.96 28.35
CA ASN A 34 13.57 -6.16 29.55
C ASN A 34 13.54 -7.63 30.03
N LEU A 35 12.40 -8.33 29.91
CA LEU A 35 12.32 -9.74 30.27
C LEU A 35 13.19 -10.58 29.35
N ALA A 36 13.16 -10.31 28.04
CA ALA A 36 14.01 -10.99 27.07
C ALA A 36 15.51 -10.78 27.38
N LEU A 37 15.91 -9.54 27.70
CA LEU A 37 17.29 -9.23 28.10
C LEU A 37 17.69 -9.92 29.41
N ALA A 38 16.83 -9.91 30.43
CA ALA A 38 17.11 -10.59 31.70
C ALA A 38 17.24 -12.12 31.51
N ARG A 39 16.39 -12.73 30.67
CA ARG A 39 16.50 -14.15 30.34
C ARG A 39 17.77 -14.48 29.57
N ARG A 40 18.23 -13.60 28.66
CA ARG A 40 19.54 -13.72 28.00
C ARG A 40 20.70 -13.68 29.00
N GLU A 41 20.65 -12.75 29.96
CA GLU A 41 21.64 -12.60 31.03
C GLU A 41 21.67 -13.84 31.96
N ARG A 42 20.53 -14.51 32.15
CA ARG A 42 20.44 -15.81 32.86
C ARG A 42 20.87 -17.03 32.02
N GLY A 43 21.15 -16.84 30.72
CA GLY A 43 21.55 -17.93 29.81
C GLY A 43 20.40 -18.64 29.08
N GLU A 44 19.17 -18.13 29.17
CA GLU A 44 17.97 -18.76 28.59
C GLU A 44 17.75 -18.34 27.12
N LEU A 45 18.65 -18.75 26.24
CA LEU A 45 18.68 -18.31 24.84
C LEU A 45 17.37 -18.60 24.08
N ALA A 46 16.81 -19.80 24.26
CA ALA A 46 15.55 -20.18 23.63
C ALA A 46 14.37 -19.29 24.09
N ALA A 47 14.33 -18.96 25.38
CA ALA A 47 13.30 -18.11 25.95
C ALA A 47 13.45 -16.64 25.50
N THR A 48 14.67 -16.16 25.33
CA THR A 48 14.98 -14.86 24.73
C THR A 48 14.51 -14.79 23.29
N ARG A 49 14.83 -15.81 22.48
CA ARG A 49 14.43 -15.88 21.06
C ARG A 49 12.91 -15.93 20.90
N ALA A 50 12.20 -16.67 21.75
CA ALA A 50 10.74 -16.69 21.77
C ALA A 50 10.14 -15.30 22.04
N ARG A 51 10.72 -14.54 22.98
CA ARG A 51 10.28 -13.16 23.25
C ARG A 51 10.63 -12.18 22.15
N PHE A 52 11.79 -12.35 21.51
CA PHE A 52 12.16 -11.57 20.33
C PHE A 52 11.16 -11.77 19.18
N LEU A 53 10.78 -13.02 18.89
CA LEU A 53 9.76 -13.34 17.88
C LEU A 53 8.39 -12.73 18.21
N GLU A 54 7.99 -12.78 19.48
CA GLU A 54 6.78 -12.09 19.96
C GLU A 54 6.86 -10.58 19.73
N LEU A 55 8.00 -9.94 20.00
CA LEU A 55 8.17 -8.50 19.79
C LEU A 55 8.17 -8.14 18.29
N ALA A 56 8.85 -8.93 17.46
CA ALA A 56 8.86 -8.77 16.00
C ALA A 56 7.45 -8.86 15.39
N THR A 57 6.58 -9.63 16.05
CA THR A 57 5.15 -9.77 15.74
C THR A 57 4.34 -8.57 16.22
N ARG A 58 4.53 -8.16 17.46
CA ARG A 58 3.65 -7.21 18.14
C ARG A 58 3.98 -5.74 17.89
N VAL A 59 5.24 -5.43 17.61
CA VAL A 59 5.73 -4.07 17.32
C VAL A 59 6.72 -4.10 16.16
N PRO A 60 6.27 -4.53 14.97
CA PRO A 60 7.15 -4.84 13.85
C PRO A 60 7.95 -3.62 13.37
N GLY A 61 7.38 -2.40 13.45
CA GLY A 61 8.08 -1.15 13.11
C GLY A 61 9.29 -0.87 14.02
N LEU A 62 9.09 -0.90 15.35
CA LEU A 62 10.17 -0.71 16.33
C LEU A 62 11.29 -1.75 16.14
N MET A 63 10.91 -3.01 15.95
CA MET A 63 11.86 -4.10 15.79
C MET A 63 12.61 -4.04 14.46
N SER A 64 11.95 -3.63 13.37
CA SER A 64 12.57 -3.41 12.06
C SER A 64 13.62 -2.29 12.12
N ASP A 65 13.26 -1.15 12.70
CA ASP A 65 14.18 -0.01 12.82
C ASP A 65 15.36 -0.33 13.74
N ALA A 66 15.11 -0.94 14.90
CA ALA A 66 16.17 -1.39 15.80
C ALA A 66 17.12 -2.39 15.11
N THR A 67 16.58 -3.28 14.27
CA THR A 67 17.38 -4.23 13.49
C THR A 67 18.25 -3.52 12.45
N ARG A 68 17.68 -2.54 11.73
CA ARG A 68 18.38 -1.73 10.73
C ARG A 68 19.55 -0.97 11.35
N GLU A 69 19.36 -0.39 12.54
CA GLU A 69 20.41 0.34 13.26
C GLU A 69 21.51 -0.56 13.83
N CYS A 70 21.24 -1.86 13.97
CA CYS A 70 22.28 -2.86 14.26
C CYS A 70 22.98 -3.40 12.99
N GLY A 71 22.72 -2.82 11.81
CA GLY A 71 23.31 -3.25 10.53
C GLY A 71 22.75 -4.58 10.00
N ARG A 72 21.56 -4.98 10.48
CA ARG A 72 20.86 -6.20 10.07
C ARG A 72 19.55 -5.86 9.37
N ARG A 73 18.86 -6.88 8.84
CA ARG A 73 17.49 -6.75 8.32
C ARG A 73 16.59 -7.80 8.95
N LEU A 74 15.41 -7.39 9.39
CA LEU A 74 14.38 -8.27 9.93
C LEU A 74 13.18 -8.23 8.99
N TYR A 75 12.97 -9.31 8.24
CA TYR A 75 11.74 -9.53 7.49
C TYR A 75 10.85 -10.44 8.35
N ALA A 76 9.74 -9.90 8.83
CA ALA A 76 8.89 -10.62 9.78
C ALA A 76 8.22 -11.85 9.11
N PRO A 77 8.08 -13.00 9.80
CA PRO A 77 8.64 -13.34 11.11
C PRO A 77 9.64 -14.50 11.01
N THR A 78 10.72 -14.38 10.22
CA THR A 78 11.75 -15.45 10.18
C THR A 78 13.15 -14.91 10.46
N PRO A 79 13.71 -15.11 11.67
CA PRO A 79 15.04 -14.61 12.06
C PRO A 79 16.18 -15.56 11.68
N ALA A 80 16.04 -16.34 10.60
CA ALA A 80 16.99 -17.42 10.25
C ALA A 80 18.45 -16.94 10.05
N ALA A 81 18.67 -15.63 9.88
CA ALA A 81 19.99 -15.01 9.75
C ALA A 81 20.47 -14.24 11.00
N LEU A 82 19.76 -14.27 12.13
CA LEU A 82 20.14 -13.54 13.36
C LEU A 82 20.73 -14.46 14.43
N THR A 83 21.97 -14.18 14.85
CA THR A 83 22.61 -14.84 16.00
C THR A 83 21.97 -14.40 17.31
N ASP A 84 22.22 -15.12 18.41
CA ASP A 84 21.71 -14.71 19.72
C ASP A 84 22.30 -13.38 20.20
N ASP A 85 23.53 -13.06 19.77
CA ASP A 85 24.16 -11.76 20.02
C ASP A 85 23.53 -10.66 19.17
N ASP A 86 23.13 -10.93 17.93
CA ASP A 86 22.34 -10.01 17.13
C ASP A 86 21.01 -9.69 17.84
N ILE A 87 20.29 -10.72 18.31
CA ILE A 87 19.03 -10.56 19.05
C ILE A 87 19.23 -9.68 20.29
N GLN A 88 20.30 -9.92 21.07
CA GLN A 88 20.61 -9.12 22.24
C GLN A 88 20.87 -7.65 21.89
N ARG A 89 21.69 -7.38 20.86
CA ARG A 89 21.98 -6.01 20.40
C ARG A 89 20.73 -5.28 19.93
N ILE A 90 19.86 -5.97 19.19
CA ILE A 90 18.61 -5.41 18.68
C ILE A 90 17.65 -5.10 19.82
N LEU A 91 17.47 -6.02 20.77
CA LEU A 91 16.62 -5.79 21.95
C LEU A 91 17.11 -4.60 22.79
N ALA A 92 18.42 -4.51 23.01
CA ALA A 92 19.01 -3.38 23.71
C ALA A 92 18.80 -2.08 22.94
N ARG A 93 18.95 -2.10 21.60
CA ARG A 93 18.71 -0.92 20.76
C ARG A 93 17.25 -0.48 20.80
N ALA A 94 16.30 -1.40 20.66
CA ALA A 94 14.88 -1.11 20.76
C ALA A 94 14.53 -0.45 22.11
N LEU A 95 15.14 -0.91 23.20
CA LEU A 95 14.94 -0.29 24.53
C LEU A 95 15.48 1.15 24.58
N VAL A 96 16.63 1.43 23.96
CA VAL A 96 17.18 2.79 23.84
C VAL A 96 16.28 3.69 23.00
N MET A 97 15.74 3.20 21.88
CA MET A 97 14.84 3.94 21.00
C MET A 97 13.55 4.35 21.73
N LEU A 98 13.06 3.52 22.66
CA LEU A 98 11.92 3.85 23.53
C LEU A 98 12.24 4.96 24.55
N ARG A 99 13.52 5.26 24.81
CA ARG A 99 13.98 6.20 25.84
C ARG A 99 13.30 5.91 27.18
N GLY A 100 12.39 6.80 27.62
CA GLY A 100 11.58 6.67 28.83
C GLY A 100 10.11 6.28 28.59
N ASN A 101 9.67 6.06 27.35
CA ASN A 101 8.30 5.62 27.10
C ASN A 101 8.12 4.18 27.63
N ARG A 102 7.26 4.05 28.65
CA ARG A 102 6.87 2.78 29.29
C ARG A 102 5.35 2.55 29.21
N GLY A 103 4.67 3.29 28.33
CA GLY A 103 3.23 3.23 28.11
C GLY A 103 2.80 1.94 27.43
N SER A 104 1.55 1.55 27.65
CA SER A 104 0.91 0.38 27.00
C SER A 104 -0.16 0.76 25.99
N THR A 105 -0.40 2.07 25.80
CA THR A 105 -1.51 2.63 25.01
C THR A 105 -1.00 3.41 23.81
N LEU A 106 0.00 4.28 24.02
CA LEU A 106 0.66 5.06 22.97
C LEU A 106 2.16 4.80 23.02
N LEU A 107 2.62 3.87 22.20
CA LEU A 107 4.03 3.51 22.15
C LEU A 107 4.73 4.33 21.07
N THR A 108 5.56 5.27 21.49
CA THR A 108 6.38 6.08 20.59
C THR A 108 7.85 5.80 20.84
N TYR A 109 8.66 5.96 19.81
CA TYR A 109 10.10 5.75 19.87
C TYR A 109 10.83 6.70 18.93
N PHE A 110 12.13 6.89 19.18
CA PHE A 110 13.00 7.70 18.32
C PHE A 110 13.96 6.81 17.56
N THR A 111 14.10 7.02 16.26
CA THR A 111 15.18 6.42 15.46
C THR A 111 16.53 7.08 15.77
N GLY A 112 17.62 6.49 15.32
CA GLY A 112 18.97 7.03 15.41
C GLY A 112 19.14 8.38 14.72
N GLU A 113 18.31 8.68 13.72
CA GLU A 113 18.22 9.96 13.03
C GLU A 113 17.39 11.02 13.81
N GLY A 114 16.90 10.68 15.00
CA GLY A 114 16.12 11.58 15.84
C GLY A 114 14.64 11.71 15.45
N ARG A 115 14.14 10.88 14.52
CA ARG A 115 12.74 10.91 14.07
C ARG A 115 11.83 10.22 15.07
N LEU A 116 10.75 10.89 15.48
CA LEU A 116 9.72 10.33 16.37
C LEU A 116 8.73 9.48 15.56
N ARG A 117 8.53 8.22 15.96
CA ARG A 117 7.64 7.26 15.32
C ARG A 117 6.63 6.69 16.31
N LEU A 118 5.46 6.31 15.79
CA LEU A 118 4.43 5.58 16.51
C LEU A 118 4.60 4.08 16.19
N ALA A 119 4.74 3.26 17.22
CA ALA A 119 4.67 1.82 17.10
C ALA A 119 3.25 1.35 17.47
N PRO A 120 2.38 1.01 16.50
CA PRO A 120 1.15 0.30 16.82
C PRO A 120 1.50 -1.02 17.52
N ILE A 121 0.84 -1.29 18.65
CA ILE A 121 1.01 -2.54 19.40
C ILE A 121 -0.08 -3.51 18.94
N PHE A 122 0.30 -4.59 18.28
CA PHE A 122 -0.61 -5.68 17.92
C PHE A 122 -0.74 -6.69 19.08
N ASP A 123 -1.92 -7.29 19.18
CA ASP A 123 -2.12 -8.48 20.01
C ASP A 123 -1.53 -9.72 19.31
N ARG A 124 -1.18 -10.76 20.07
CA ARG A 124 -0.40 -11.91 19.59
C ARG A 124 -1.00 -12.60 18.35
N ASP A 125 -2.33 -12.54 18.19
CA ASP A 125 -3.07 -13.17 17.10
C ASP A 125 -3.56 -12.17 16.03
N ALA A 126 -3.18 -10.90 16.15
CA ALA A 126 -3.74 -9.78 15.39
C ALA A 126 -2.76 -9.14 14.39
N ILE A 127 -1.70 -9.85 13.98
CA ILE A 127 -0.79 -9.30 12.97
C ILE A 127 -1.53 -9.23 11.63
N ARG A 128 -1.65 -8.01 11.11
CA ARG A 128 -1.93 -7.76 9.70
C ARG A 128 -0.64 -7.28 9.04
N PRO A 129 -0.17 -7.92 7.95
CA PRO A 129 1.08 -7.57 7.26
C PRO A 129 1.16 -6.10 6.80
N GLU A 130 0.01 -5.43 6.67
CA GLU A 130 -0.14 -4.06 6.15
C GLU A 130 0.34 -2.95 7.10
N ALA A 131 0.67 -3.26 8.36
CA ALA A 131 0.88 -2.24 9.40
C ALA A 131 2.35 -1.93 9.71
N LEU A 132 3.26 -2.38 8.86
CA LEU A 132 4.67 -2.02 8.86
C LEU A 132 4.84 -0.74 8.04
N GLU A 133 5.29 0.32 8.72
CA GLU A 133 5.80 1.58 8.16
C GLU A 133 4.79 2.72 7.96
N ARG A 134 4.69 3.64 8.94
CA ARG A 134 4.32 5.04 8.71
C ARG A 134 5.17 5.97 9.58
N GLU A 135 5.76 6.98 8.94
CA GLU A 135 6.35 8.13 9.61
C GLU A 135 5.25 9.16 9.82
N ASP A 136 4.67 9.19 11.01
CA ASP A 136 3.41 9.92 11.21
C ASP A 136 3.52 10.88 12.40
N HIS A 137 4.31 11.94 12.21
CA HIS A 137 4.57 12.97 13.22
C HIS A 137 3.26 13.64 13.68
N GLU A 138 2.34 13.89 12.75
CA GLU A 138 1.04 14.53 13.02
C GLU A 138 0.03 13.60 13.71
N LEU A 139 0.07 12.29 13.44
CA LEU A 139 -0.70 11.30 14.21
C LEU A 139 -0.20 11.21 15.65
N ILE A 140 1.12 11.28 15.85
CA ILE A 140 1.74 11.28 17.18
C ILE A 140 1.36 12.56 17.94
N GLU A 141 1.44 13.74 17.31
CA GLU A 141 0.99 15.01 17.92
C GLU A 141 -0.49 14.96 18.30
N ARG A 142 -1.38 14.49 17.42
CA ARG A 142 -2.82 14.35 17.72
C ARG A 142 -3.13 13.35 18.83
N LEU A 143 -2.44 12.20 18.85
CA LEU A 143 -2.62 11.20 19.90
C LEU A 143 -2.01 11.64 21.24
N LEU A 144 -0.93 12.43 21.22
CA LEU A 144 -0.42 13.11 22.41
C LEU A 144 -1.42 14.18 22.88
N ASP A 145 -1.97 14.99 21.98
CA ASP A 145 -3.01 15.97 22.32
C ASP A 145 -4.28 15.33 22.86
N GLN A 146 -4.69 14.16 22.37
CA GLN A 146 -5.80 13.39 22.94
C GLN A 146 -5.43 12.75 24.29
N ALA A 147 -4.25 12.14 24.42
CA ALA A 147 -3.83 11.47 25.65
C ALA A 147 -3.55 12.47 26.80
N TYR A 148 -3.04 13.66 26.49
CA TYR A 148 -2.75 14.73 27.45
C TYR A 148 -3.89 15.75 27.58
N GLY A 149 -4.74 15.92 26.55
CA GLY A 149 -5.88 16.85 26.56
C GLY A 149 -7.06 16.39 27.41
N VAL A 150 -7.17 15.09 27.70
CA VAL A 150 -8.17 14.56 28.66
C VAL A 150 -7.70 14.75 30.12
N ALA A 151 -6.42 15.08 30.35
CA ALA A 151 -5.83 15.20 31.68
C ALA A 151 -5.47 16.65 32.05
N LYS A 152 -6.43 17.58 31.93
CA LYS A 152 -6.69 18.74 32.81
C LYS A 152 -7.41 19.84 32.01
N GLY A 153 -8.67 20.05 32.35
CA GLY A 153 -9.28 21.36 32.20
C GLY A 153 -8.50 22.38 33.02
N LYS A 154 -7.55 23.09 32.40
CA LYS A 154 -7.00 24.39 32.80
C LYS A 154 -5.89 24.82 31.81
N LYS A 155 -6.17 25.91 31.09
CA LYS A 155 -5.28 26.85 30.38
C LYS A 155 -4.03 26.27 29.67
N ARG A 156 -4.00 26.49 28.35
CA ARG A 156 -2.81 26.40 27.46
C ARG A 156 -1.54 26.81 28.22
N ARG A 157 -0.66 25.85 28.46
CA ARG A 157 0.76 26.08 28.71
C ARG A 157 1.54 25.37 27.62
N ALA A 158 2.16 26.17 26.76
CA ALA A 158 3.15 25.72 25.80
C ALA A 158 4.23 24.89 26.52
N VAL A 159 4.55 23.72 25.98
CA VAL A 159 5.69 22.92 26.44
C VAL A 159 6.81 23.03 25.41
N TYR A 160 7.76 23.90 25.74
CA TYR A 160 9.20 23.84 25.52
C TYR A 160 9.77 23.64 24.09
N ARG A 161 10.26 24.73 23.49
CA ARG A 161 11.32 24.75 22.46
C ARG A 161 12.64 25.13 23.14
N PRO A 162 13.72 24.32 23.06
CA PRO A 162 15.03 24.78 23.47
C PRO A 162 15.75 25.50 22.32
N GLY A 163 16.00 26.80 22.53
CA GLY A 163 17.23 27.48 22.08
C GLY A 163 17.25 28.12 20.69
N GLN A 164 16.79 29.36 20.61
CA GLN A 164 17.35 30.39 19.71
C GLN A 164 17.65 31.62 20.61
N PRO A 165 18.68 32.47 20.33
CA PRO A 165 18.74 33.19 19.05
C PRO A 165 20.14 33.55 18.51
N GLN A 166 20.25 33.83 17.21
CA GLN A 166 20.66 35.17 16.78
C GLN A 166 20.49 35.42 15.27
N GLN A 167 19.89 36.59 15.02
CA GLN A 167 20.08 37.53 13.92
C GLN A 167 19.60 37.16 12.51
N THR A 168 18.40 37.68 12.25
CA THR A 168 17.86 38.07 10.95
C THR A 168 18.87 38.86 10.12
N ARG A 169 19.38 38.27 9.05
CA ARG A 169 19.68 38.99 7.81
C ARG A 169 18.61 38.58 6.80
N SER A 170 17.78 39.55 6.42
CA SER A 170 16.80 39.43 5.35
C SER A 170 17.52 39.06 4.05
N ALA A 171 17.28 37.83 3.57
CA ALA A 171 17.58 37.49 2.19
C ALA A 171 16.62 38.29 1.28
N PRO A 172 17.10 38.87 0.17
CA PRO A 172 16.22 39.55 -0.78
C PRO A 172 15.24 38.53 -1.37
N ALA A 173 14.00 38.97 -1.57
CA ALA A 173 12.94 38.15 -2.17
C ALA A 173 13.44 37.52 -3.48
N PRO A 174 13.16 36.24 -3.74
CA PRO A 174 13.48 35.64 -5.04
C PRO A 174 12.78 36.46 -6.12
N ALA A 175 13.55 36.86 -7.14
CA ALA A 175 13.01 37.53 -8.31
C ALA A 175 11.83 36.72 -8.90
N PRO A 176 10.78 37.36 -9.41
CA PRO A 176 9.68 36.65 -10.04
C PRO A 176 10.26 35.75 -11.13
N ALA A 177 9.96 34.46 -11.04
CA ALA A 177 10.30 33.52 -12.09
C ALA A 177 9.76 34.09 -13.42
N PRO A 178 10.53 34.05 -14.51
CA PRO A 178 10.03 34.50 -15.80
C PRO A 178 8.72 33.75 -16.07
N THR A 179 7.68 34.50 -16.42
CA THR A 179 6.39 33.98 -16.88
C THR A 179 6.66 33.13 -18.11
N ARG A 180 6.96 31.84 -17.90
CA ARG A 180 6.89 30.84 -18.95
C ARG A 180 5.44 30.84 -19.39
N GLU A 181 5.18 31.25 -20.62
CA GLU A 181 3.89 31.06 -21.26
C GLU A 181 3.45 29.61 -21.02
N ARG A 182 2.24 29.46 -20.50
CA ARG A 182 1.67 28.15 -20.19
C ARG A 182 1.56 27.41 -21.53
N PRO A 183 2.12 26.19 -21.66
CA PRO A 183 2.04 25.45 -22.92
C PRO A 183 0.56 25.24 -23.28
N PRO A 184 0.21 25.20 -24.58
CA PRO A 184 -1.17 25.01 -25.00
C PRO A 184 -1.73 23.71 -24.43
N PRO A 185 -3.07 23.62 -24.22
CA PRO A 185 -3.69 22.42 -23.68
C PRO A 185 -3.42 21.23 -24.60
N HIS A 186 -3.13 20.07 -23.99
CA HIS A 186 -2.92 18.83 -24.72
C HIS A 186 -4.14 18.49 -25.58
N ARG A 187 -3.88 18.20 -26.86
CA ARG A 187 -4.92 17.74 -27.78
C ARG A 187 -4.84 16.21 -27.88
N PRO A 188 -5.92 15.48 -27.59
CA PRO A 188 -5.94 14.04 -27.75
C PRO A 188 -5.61 13.62 -29.19
N THR A 189 -4.75 12.61 -29.35
CA THR A 189 -4.28 12.13 -30.67
C THR A 189 -4.44 10.63 -30.86
N THR A 190 -4.70 9.90 -29.78
CA THR A 190 -4.76 8.44 -29.76
C THR A 190 -6.17 7.93 -29.53
N LEU A 191 -6.88 8.48 -28.54
CA LEU A 191 -8.27 8.13 -28.26
C LEU A 191 -9.22 8.91 -29.16
N THR A 192 -10.22 8.21 -29.69
CA THR A 192 -11.32 8.81 -30.44
C THR A 192 -12.22 9.66 -29.53
N PRO A 193 -12.99 10.62 -30.08
CA PRO A 193 -13.97 11.38 -29.32
C PRO A 193 -14.96 10.48 -28.54
N GLU A 194 -15.38 9.37 -29.14
CA GLU A 194 -16.29 8.40 -28.53
C GLU A 194 -15.63 7.65 -27.36
N GLU A 195 -14.36 7.26 -27.49
CA GLU A 195 -13.59 6.63 -26.42
C GLU A 195 -13.35 7.60 -25.25
N LEU A 196 -13.05 8.88 -25.55
CA LEU A 196 -12.89 9.92 -24.54
C LEU A 196 -14.21 10.17 -23.79
N GLU A 197 -15.32 10.30 -24.53
CA GLU A 197 -16.64 10.48 -23.92
C GLU A 197 -17.05 9.26 -23.10
N HIS A 198 -16.77 8.05 -23.58
CA HIS A 198 -16.97 6.83 -22.82
C HIS A 198 -16.17 6.84 -21.51
N PHE A 199 -14.89 7.21 -21.55
CA PHE A 199 -14.08 7.35 -20.34
C PHE A 199 -14.67 8.38 -19.36
N ILE A 200 -15.07 9.55 -19.85
CA ILE A 200 -15.63 10.62 -19.01
C ILE A 200 -16.96 10.17 -18.37
N ALA A 201 -17.80 9.48 -19.13
CA ALA A 201 -19.12 9.02 -18.68
C ALA A 201 -19.04 7.81 -17.73
N ARG A 202 -18.08 6.90 -17.97
CA ARG A 202 -18.05 5.55 -17.39
C ARG A 202 -16.85 5.29 -16.51
N GLY A 203 -15.86 6.18 -16.54
CA GLY A 203 -14.63 6.08 -15.76
C GLY A 203 -13.65 5.03 -16.25
N TYR A 204 -13.81 4.46 -17.45
CA TYR A 204 -12.80 3.58 -18.04
C TYR A 204 -12.84 3.57 -19.58
N VAL A 205 -11.76 3.13 -20.21
CA VAL A 205 -11.69 2.85 -21.65
C VAL A 205 -10.82 1.62 -21.89
N THR A 206 -11.21 0.77 -22.85
CA THR A 206 -10.49 -0.47 -23.17
C THR A 206 -9.81 -0.35 -24.53
N ILE A 207 -8.50 -0.55 -24.54
CA ILE A 207 -7.67 -0.58 -25.75
C ILE A 207 -7.37 -2.04 -26.08
N ARG A 208 -7.83 -2.49 -27.25
CA ARG A 208 -7.42 -3.77 -27.84
C ARG A 208 -6.05 -3.61 -28.50
N ASP A 209 -5.28 -4.69 -28.51
CA ASP A 209 -3.95 -4.75 -29.14
C ASP A 209 -2.98 -3.67 -28.63
N GLY A 210 -3.04 -3.38 -27.32
CA GLY A 210 -2.15 -2.40 -26.67
C GLY A 210 -0.68 -2.80 -26.71
N PHE A 211 -0.38 -4.10 -26.74
CA PHE A 211 0.96 -4.65 -26.96
C PHE A 211 0.90 -6.04 -27.60
N ALA A 212 1.99 -6.45 -28.25
CA ALA A 212 2.05 -7.70 -28.99
C ALA A 212 2.06 -8.94 -28.08
N ARG A 213 1.37 -10.01 -28.50
CA ARG A 213 1.35 -11.32 -27.81
C ARG A 213 2.75 -11.86 -27.52
N ALA A 214 3.66 -11.79 -28.48
CA ALA A 214 5.03 -12.30 -28.30
C ALA A 214 5.77 -11.60 -27.15
N ARG A 215 5.55 -10.29 -27.00
CA ARG A 215 6.14 -9.49 -25.92
C ARG A 215 5.51 -9.84 -24.57
N ALA A 216 4.20 -10.07 -24.54
CA ALA A 216 3.48 -10.55 -23.36
C ALA A 216 4.01 -11.93 -22.91
N GLN A 217 4.18 -12.85 -23.86
CA GLN A 217 4.64 -14.22 -23.61
C GLN A 217 6.00 -14.23 -22.92
N ALA A 218 6.95 -13.43 -23.40
CA ALA A 218 8.28 -13.33 -22.77
C ALA A 218 8.22 -12.92 -21.28
N TRP A 219 7.31 -12.01 -20.92
CA TRP A 219 7.13 -11.59 -19.53
C TRP A 219 6.42 -12.66 -18.69
N VAL A 220 5.45 -13.37 -19.27
CA VAL A 220 4.74 -14.49 -18.63
C VAL A 220 5.69 -15.66 -18.39
N ASP A 221 6.52 -16.03 -19.36
CA ASP A 221 7.51 -17.10 -19.23
C ASP A 221 8.51 -16.82 -18.10
N ASP A 222 9.03 -15.58 -18.03
CA ASP A 222 9.88 -15.14 -16.92
C ASP A 222 9.15 -15.23 -15.57
N SER A 223 7.86 -14.87 -15.51
CA SER A 223 7.07 -15.00 -14.29
C SER A 223 6.90 -16.46 -13.86
N ILE A 224 6.56 -17.37 -14.79
CA ILE A 224 6.40 -18.79 -14.50
C ILE A 224 7.72 -19.37 -14.00
N GLN A 225 8.83 -19.05 -14.68
CA GLN A 225 10.16 -19.49 -14.26
C GLN A 225 10.46 -19.01 -12.83
N ARG A 226 10.23 -17.74 -12.52
CA ARG A 226 10.48 -17.19 -11.18
C ARG A 226 9.66 -17.85 -10.08
N VAL A 227 8.38 -18.14 -10.36
CA VAL A 227 7.50 -18.87 -9.43
C VAL A 227 8.01 -20.30 -9.19
N ARG A 228 8.52 -20.98 -10.23
CA ARG A 228 9.07 -22.34 -10.10
C ARG A 228 10.40 -22.35 -9.34
N ASP A 229 11.31 -21.45 -9.69
CA ASP A 229 12.70 -21.48 -9.24
C ASP A 229 12.86 -20.97 -7.80
N ASP A 230 12.16 -19.88 -7.44
CA ASP A 230 12.29 -19.25 -6.12
C ASP A 230 10.99 -18.52 -5.70
N PRO A 231 9.90 -19.26 -5.42
CA PRO A 231 8.63 -18.64 -5.05
C PRO A 231 8.72 -17.81 -3.77
N ALA A 232 9.65 -18.11 -2.85
CA ALA A 232 9.85 -17.34 -1.62
C ALA A 232 10.35 -15.92 -1.86
N ARG A 233 11.11 -15.73 -2.94
CA ARG A 233 11.56 -14.40 -3.35
C ARG A 233 10.52 -13.65 -4.18
N TRP A 234 9.80 -14.36 -5.03
CA TRP A 234 9.02 -13.73 -6.09
C TRP A 234 7.52 -13.70 -5.85
N VAL A 235 6.98 -14.52 -4.95
CA VAL A 235 5.54 -14.58 -4.69
C VAL A 235 5.25 -13.97 -3.32
N LYS A 236 4.43 -12.92 -3.31
CA LYS A 236 4.00 -12.28 -2.06
C LYS A 236 3.29 -13.30 -1.18
N MET A 237 3.57 -13.24 0.13
CA MET A 237 2.98 -14.11 1.15
C MET A 237 3.31 -15.60 1.01
N TYR A 238 4.22 -15.99 0.12
CA TYR A 238 4.67 -17.37 0.03
C TYR A 238 5.50 -17.76 1.27
N LEU A 239 5.12 -18.86 1.91
CA LEU A 239 5.81 -19.41 3.07
C LEU A 239 6.33 -20.82 2.72
N PRO A 240 7.67 -21.02 2.69
CA PRO A 240 8.24 -22.34 2.46
C PRO A 240 7.85 -23.34 3.56
N GLY A 241 7.63 -24.60 3.18
CA GLY A 241 7.44 -25.71 4.13
C GLY A 241 6.01 -26.20 4.34
N ASP A 242 5.01 -25.59 3.68
CA ASP A 242 3.65 -26.14 3.55
C ASP A 242 3.51 -26.86 2.19
N PRO A 243 3.51 -28.21 2.15
CA PRO A 243 3.37 -28.95 0.90
C PRO A 243 2.05 -28.68 0.16
N SER A 244 0.98 -28.29 0.86
CA SER A 244 -0.34 -28.01 0.26
C SER A 244 -0.38 -26.68 -0.50
N ARG A 245 0.63 -25.83 -0.30
CA ARG A 245 0.77 -24.51 -0.90
C ARG A 245 2.10 -24.35 -1.65
N ASP A 246 2.76 -25.45 -1.96
CA ASP A 246 4.01 -25.42 -2.70
C ASP A 246 3.76 -24.95 -4.14
N LEU A 247 4.56 -23.98 -4.58
CA LEU A 247 4.52 -23.44 -5.94
C LEU A 247 5.70 -23.94 -6.78
N ARG A 248 6.62 -24.71 -6.19
CA ARG A 248 7.69 -25.37 -6.93
C ARG A 248 7.07 -26.38 -7.89
N GLY A 249 7.36 -26.23 -9.18
CA GLY A 249 6.72 -27.01 -10.24
C GLY A 249 5.38 -26.45 -10.74
N PHE A 250 4.97 -25.25 -10.30
CA PHE A 250 3.79 -24.56 -10.83
C PHE A 250 3.80 -24.53 -12.37
N ASP A 251 2.76 -25.05 -13.00
CA ASP A 251 2.63 -25.07 -14.45
C ASP A 251 1.22 -24.63 -14.89
N PRO A 252 1.11 -23.48 -15.60
CA PRO A 252 -0.17 -23.01 -16.11
C PRO A 252 -0.89 -23.98 -17.06
N ALA A 253 -0.20 -24.95 -17.66
CA ALA A 253 -0.81 -25.97 -18.50
C ALA A 253 -1.24 -27.23 -17.72
N ARG A 254 -0.91 -27.34 -16.42
CA ARG A 254 -1.19 -28.52 -15.60
C ARG A 254 -1.97 -28.14 -14.34
N PRO A 255 -3.31 -28.20 -14.36
CA PRO A 255 -4.17 -27.82 -13.23
C PRO A 255 -3.85 -28.52 -11.91
N GLU A 256 -3.32 -29.74 -11.95
CA GLU A 256 -2.88 -30.48 -10.77
C GLU A 256 -1.73 -29.80 -9.99
N THR A 257 -1.02 -28.85 -10.62
CA THR A 257 0.04 -28.05 -9.98
C THR A 257 -0.49 -26.78 -9.30
N TRP A 258 -1.79 -26.48 -9.43
CA TRP A 258 -2.38 -25.24 -8.95
C TRP A 258 -2.81 -25.33 -7.49
N THR A 259 -1.83 -25.15 -6.61
CA THR A 259 -2.05 -25.16 -5.15
C THR A 259 -2.74 -23.88 -4.66
N TRP A 260 -2.53 -22.74 -5.33
CA TRP A 260 -3.11 -21.43 -4.97
C TRP A 260 -4.25 -21.01 -5.90
N ALA A 261 -5.25 -20.31 -5.37
CA ALA A 261 -6.33 -19.71 -6.17
C ALA A 261 -5.89 -18.43 -6.91
N ARG A 262 -5.14 -17.58 -6.21
CA ARG A 262 -4.57 -16.34 -6.72
C ARG A 262 -3.21 -16.13 -6.06
N MET A 263 -2.27 -15.50 -6.78
CA MET A 263 -0.99 -15.08 -6.24
C MET A 263 -0.57 -13.74 -6.85
N ASP A 264 0.19 -12.95 -6.11
CA ASP A 264 0.82 -11.75 -6.62
C ASP A 264 2.33 -12.01 -6.77
N VAL A 265 2.82 -11.87 -8.00
CA VAL A 265 4.20 -12.21 -8.39
C VAL A 265 4.97 -10.92 -8.65
N GLU A 266 6.04 -10.69 -7.90
CA GLU A 266 6.93 -9.55 -8.03
C GLU A 266 7.57 -9.46 -9.43
N GLY A 267 7.90 -8.27 -9.91
CA GLY A 267 8.52 -8.07 -11.23
C GLY A 267 10.02 -7.80 -11.17
N ARG A 268 10.79 -8.31 -12.14
CA ARG A 268 12.22 -7.96 -12.33
C ARG A 268 12.50 -7.25 -13.64
N LEU A 269 11.73 -7.57 -14.68
CA LEU A 269 11.84 -6.93 -15.97
C LEU A 269 11.14 -5.58 -15.90
N ARG A 270 11.71 -4.60 -16.59
CA ARG A 270 11.20 -3.23 -16.69
C ARG A 270 11.26 -2.78 -18.15
N ALA A 271 10.27 -2.02 -18.57
CA ALA A 271 10.27 -1.39 -19.88
C ALA A 271 9.52 -0.05 -19.84
N PRO A 272 9.99 0.98 -20.58
CA PRO A 272 9.22 2.20 -20.79
C PRO A 272 7.86 1.89 -21.43
N ILE A 273 6.77 2.45 -20.89
CA ILE A 273 5.41 2.21 -21.39
C ILE A 273 5.30 2.69 -22.85
N ALA A 274 5.94 3.82 -23.17
CA ALA A 274 5.98 4.38 -24.52
C ALA A 274 6.59 3.43 -25.56
N GLU A 275 7.52 2.57 -25.16
CA GLU A 275 8.15 1.57 -26.04
C GLU A 275 7.42 0.23 -25.99
N PHE A 276 6.95 -0.17 -24.80
CA PHE A 276 6.29 -1.44 -24.57
C PHE A 276 4.88 -1.49 -25.18
N ALA A 277 4.13 -0.40 -25.05
CA ALA A 277 2.75 -0.26 -25.48
C ALA A 277 2.48 1.18 -25.97
N PRO A 278 2.98 1.58 -27.16
CA PRO A 278 2.96 2.97 -27.62
C PRO A 278 1.55 3.58 -27.70
N ARG A 279 0.56 2.80 -28.17
CA ARG A 279 -0.84 3.24 -28.22
C ARG A 279 -1.43 3.41 -26.82
N VAL A 280 -1.07 2.56 -25.86
CA VAL A 280 -1.52 2.71 -24.47
C VAL A 280 -0.91 3.95 -23.85
N TRP A 281 0.38 4.20 -24.08
CA TRP A 281 1.04 5.43 -23.64
C TRP A 281 0.38 6.69 -24.21
N GLY A 282 0.08 6.70 -25.52
CA GLY A 282 -0.65 7.81 -26.14
C GLY A 282 -2.01 8.07 -25.50
N ALA A 283 -2.77 7.00 -25.20
CA ALA A 283 -4.05 7.12 -24.51
C ALA A 283 -3.91 7.61 -23.05
N ILE A 284 -2.87 7.18 -22.32
CA ILE A 284 -2.56 7.71 -20.98
C ILE A 284 -2.31 9.22 -21.08
N CYS A 285 -1.51 9.67 -22.05
CA CYS A 285 -1.26 11.09 -22.29
C CYS A 285 -2.54 11.85 -22.65
N ASP A 286 -3.40 11.28 -23.49
CA ASP A 286 -4.69 11.89 -23.85
C ASP A 286 -5.59 12.09 -22.62
N LEU A 287 -5.65 11.10 -21.73
CA LEU A 287 -6.47 11.15 -20.52
C LEU A 287 -5.88 12.05 -19.42
N LEU A 288 -4.55 12.19 -19.35
CA LEU A 288 -3.85 12.95 -18.31
C LEU A 288 -3.34 14.31 -18.76
N GLY A 289 -3.55 14.67 -20.03
CA GLY A 289 -3.23 15.98 -20.57
C GLY A 289 -1.75 16.18 -20.88
N GLY A 290 -1.13 15.18 -21.48
CA GLY A 290 0.24 15.24 -21.99
C GLY A 290 1.26 14.41 -21.18
N PRO A 291 2.38 14.03 -21.82
CA PRO A 291 3.41 13.19 -21.18
C PRO A 291 4.08 13.87 -19.99
N GLU A 292 4.17 15.20 -19.95
CA GLU A 292 4.74 15.99 -18.85
C GLU A 292 3.93 15.89 -17.55
N ARG A 293 2.64 15.56 -17.64
CA ARG A 293 1.78 15.32 -16.47
C ARG A 293 1.92 13.92 -15.90
N VAL A 294 2.59 13.01 -16.61
CA VAL A 294 2.75 11.61 -16.22
C VAL A 294 4.08 11.40 -15.51
N ARG A 295 4.05 10.91 -14.27
CA ARG A 295 5.23 10.54 -13.47
C ARG A 295 5.61 9.07 -13.69
N THR A 296 4.65 8.15 -13.73
CA THR A 296 4.93 6.72 -13.97
C THR A 296 5.27 6.48 -15.44
N ARG A 297 6.53 6.10 -15.73
CA ARG A 297 7.02 5.93 -17.12
C ARG A 297 7.27 4.49 -17.54
N GLU A 298 7.32 3.56 -16.59
CA GLU A 298 7.72 2.19 -16.84
C GLU A 298 6.67 1.21 -16.30
N TRP A 299 6.58 0.06 -16.97
CA TRP A 299 5.93 -1.13 -16.41
C TRP A 299 6.97 -2.12 -15.91
N THR A 300 6.55 -2.95 -14.98
CA THR A 300 7.28 -4.15 -14.58
C THR A 300 6.47 -5.39 -14.95
N ASN A 301 7.10 -6.55 -15.04
CA ASN A 301 6.39 -7.83 -15.12
C ASN A 301 5.88 -8.32 -13.76
N TYR A 302 5.39 -7.39 -12.93
CA TYR A 302 4.58 -7.72 -11.76
C TYR A 302 3.21 -8.23 -12.22
N PHE A 303 2.75 -9.35 -11.67
CA PHE A 303 1.47 -9.94 -12.06
C PHE A 303 0.59 -10.31 -10.87
N ALA A 304 -0.68 -9.92 -10.95
CA ALA A 304 -1.76 -10.49 -10.17
C ALA A 304 -2.32 -11.72 -10.91
N VAL A 305 -1.76 -12.90 -10.60
CA VAL A 305 -2.06 -14.16 -11.27
C VAL A 305 -3.30 -14.80 -10.65
N ASN A 306 -4.32 -15.09 -11.47
CA ASN A 306 -5.56 -15.73 -11.06
C ASN A 306 -5.62 -17.13 -11.68
N VAL A 307 -5.50 -18.16 -10.85
CA VAL A 307 -5.17 -19.54 -11.27
C VAL A 307 -6.41 -20.40 -11.32
N LYS A 308 -7.11 -20.54 -10.19
CA LYS A 308 -8.28 -21.40 -10.05
C LYS A 308 -9.44 -20.68 -9.37
N GLY A 309 -10.65 -21.01 -9.79
CA GLY A 309 -11.88 -20.70 -9.07
C GLY A 309 -11.86 -21.37 -7.71
N GLY A 310 -12.48 -20.75 -6.72
CA GLY A 310 -12.49 -21.29 -5.36
C GLY A 310 -13.07 -22.70 -5.36
N GLU A 311 -12.33 -23.66 -4.80
CA GLU A 311 -12.81 -25.04 -4.64
C GLU A 311 -14.19 -25.02 -3.97
N GLY A 312 -15.20 -25.52 -4.67
CA GLY A 312 -16.59 -25.57 -4.19
C GLY A 312 -17.38 -24.26 -4.24
N ARG A 313 -16.83 -23.14 -4.75
CA ARG A 313 -17.60 -21.90 -4.95
C ARG A 313 -18.00 -21.76 -6.42
N PRO A 314 -19.31 -21.69 -6.75
CA PRO A 314 -19.73 -21.45 -8.11
C PRO A 314 -19.23 -20.09 -8.59
N TRP A 315 -18.96 -19.98 -9.89
CA TRP A 315 -18.70 -18.68 -10.50
C TRP A 315 -19.90 -17.76 -10.23
N ALA A 316 -19.63 -16.55 -9.77
CA ALA A 316 -20.63 -15.52 -9.58
C ALA A 316 -20.40 -14.40 -10.61
N PRO A 317 -21.45 -13.81 -11.19
CA PRO A 317 -21.30 -12.58 -11.95
C PRO A 317 -20.77 -11.45 -11.04
N PRO A 318 -20.30 -10.34 -11.62
CA PRO A 318 -19.96 -9.14 -10.86
C PRO A 318 -21.13 -8.73 -9.93
N THR A 319 -20.91 -8.88 -8.63
CA THR A 319 -21.90 -8.62 -7.58
C THR A 319 -21.23 -7.91 -6.40
N LEU A 320 -22.03 -7.34 -5.50
CA LEU A 320 -21.54 -6.72 -4.27
C LEU A 320 -20.68 -7.66 -3.43
N ASP A 321 -20.97 -8.96 -3.47
CA ASP A 321 -20.29 -10.01 -2.69
C ASP A 321 -18.96 -10.48 -3.32
N ALA A 322 -18.50 -9.84 -4.40
CA ALA A 322 -17.20 -10.16 -4.97
C ALA A 322 -16.08 -9.95 -3.93
N PRO A 323 -15.02 -10.77 -3.98
CA PRO A 323 -14.18 -11.03 -2.83
C PRO A 323 -13.29 -9.87 -2.38
N SER A 324 -13.08 -8.83 -3.20
CA SER A 324 -12.05 -7.83 -2.93
C SER A 324 -12.32 -6.48 -3.59
N TRP A 325 -13.52 -5.90 -3.44
CA TRP A 325 -13.76 -4.52 -3.88
C TRP A 325 -12.86 -3.52 -3.13
N HIS A 326 -12.11 -2.69 -3.88
CA HIS A 326 -11.17 -1.72 -3.29
C HIS A 326 -10.85 -0.55 -4.23
N PHE A 327 -10.26 0.50 -3.65
CA PHE A 327 -9.42 1.47 -4.35
C PHE A 327 -7.98 1.00 -4.30
N ASP A 328 -7.20 1.30 -5.34
CA ASP A 328 -5.75 1.07 -5.33
C ASP A 328 -5.05 2.20 -4.54
N ASP A 329 -4.07 1.79 -3.73
CA ASP A 329 -3.26 2.66 -2.86
C ASP A 329 -4.07 3.69 -2.04
N PRO A 330 -5.06 3.25 -1.23
CA PRO A 330 -5.91 4.17 -0.48
C PRO A 330 -5.15 4.91 0.64
N SER A 331 -5.53 6.17 0.88
CA SER A 331 -4.95 7.03 1.91
C SER A 331 -5.92 7.26 3.09
N VAL A 332 -5.37 7.64 4.25
CA VAL A 332 -6.17 8.09 5.41
C VAL A 332 -6.65 9.53 5.26
N ASP A 333 -6.03 10.26 4.35
CA ASP A 333 -6.35 11.65 4.03
C ASP A 333 -6.36 11.82 2.51
N THR A 334 -7.44 11.36 1.88
CA THR A 334 -7.70 11.53 0.45
C THR A 334 -8.38 12.88 0.24
N ARG A 335 -7.83 13.73 -0.65
CA ARG A 335 -8.35 15.04 -1.08
C ARG A 335 -8.02 15.29 -2.54
N PHE A 336 -8.86 16.01 -3.28
CA PHE A 336 -8.58 16.30 -4.70
C PHE A 336 -7.23 17.02 -4.90
N GLU A 337 -6.93 17.97 -4.01
CA GLU A 337 -5.78 18.87 -4.06
C GLU A 337 -4.45 18.17 -3.75
N THR A 338 -4.49 16.96 -3.20
CA THR A 338 -3.30 16.16 -2.88
C THR A 338 -3.26 14.84 -3.64
N TYR A 339 -4.35 14.44 -4.28
CA TYR A 339 -4.46 13.16 -4.96
C TYR A 339 -3.66 13.14 -6.27
N ARG A 340 -2.70 12.22 -6.39
CA ARG A 340 -1.75 12.14 -7.50
C ARG A 340 -1.89 10.90 -8.37
N HIS A 341 -2.72 9.93 -7.99
CA HIS A 341 -2.99 8.80 -8.87
C HIS A 341 -3.89 9.28 -10.00
N GLY A 342 -3.44 9.15 -11.24
CA GLY A 342 -4.15 9.63 -12.43
C GLY A 342 -5.00 8.56 -13.09
N LEU A 343 -4.51 7.32 -13.14
CA LEU A 343 -5.21 6.17 -13.74
C LEU A 343 -4.83 4.86 -13.03
N ILE A 344 -5.74 3.89 -13.05
CA ILE A 344 -5.43 2.47 -12.82
C ILE A 344 -5.38 1.78 -14.17
N VAL A 345 -4.32 1.00 -14.42
CA VAL A 345 -4.08 0.36 -15.70
C VAL A 345 -4.07 -1.15 -15.52
N LEU A 346 -5.08 -1.79 -16.10
CA LEU A 346 -5.31 -3.23 -16.04
C LEU A 346 -4.94 -3.85 -17.40
N SER A 347 -3.80 -4.53 -17.45
CA SER A 347 -3.20 -5.07 -18.67
C SER A 347 -3.25 -6.60 -18.69
N TYR A 348 -3.92 -7.20 -19.67
CA TYR A 348 -3.97 -8.66 -19.81
C TYR A 348 -2.78 -9.22 -20.60
N PHE A 349 -2.00 -10.07 -19.93
CA PHE A 349 -0.87 -10.80 -20.48
C PHE A 349 -1.22 -12.24 -20.89
N SER A 350 -2.47 -12.63 -20.68
CA SER A 350 -3.08 -13.88 -21.14
C SER A 350 -4.45 -13.57 -21.74
N ASP A 351 -5.02 -14.49 -22.51
CA ASP A 351 -6.40 -14.37 -22.96
C ASP A 351 -7.36 -14.55 -21.79
N VAL A 352 -8.40 -13.72 -21.72
CA VAL A 352 -9.40 -13.69 -20.67
C VAL A 352 -10.79 -13.70 -21.30
N ALA A 353 -11.39 -14.89 -21.37
CA ALA A 353 -12.78 -15.05 -21.74
C ALA A 353 -13.72 -14.63 -20.59
N PRO A 354 -15.03 -14.42 -20.83
CA PRO A 354 -16.01 -14.32 -19.76
C PRO A 354 -15.86 -15.48 -18.78
N ARG A 355 -15.96 -15.19 -17.48
CA ARG A 355 -15.70 -16.15 -16.39
C ARG A 355 -14.25 -16.62 -16.23
N GLY A 356 -13.31 -16.08 -17.02
CA GLY A 356 -11.89 -16.40 -17.01
C GLY A 356 -11.07 -15.65 -15.96
N GLY A 357 -11.71 -15.14 -14.90
CA GLY A 357 -11.01 -14.40 -13.86
C GLY A 357 -10.77 -12.91 -14.20
N GLY A 358 -11.58 -12.33 -15.09
CA GLY A 358 -11.48 -10.92 -15.46
C GLY A 358 -11.73 -9.97 -14.30
N THR A 359 -11.05 -8.83 -14.24
CA THR A 359 -11.27 -7.84 -13.17
C THR A 359 -12.69 -7.29 -13.26
N TYR A 360 -13.39 -7.23 -12.12
CA TYR A 360 -14.69 -6.58 -12.02
C TYR A 360 -14.51 -5.10 -11.71
N VAL A 361 -15.29 -4.24 -12.35
CA VAL A 361 -15.30 -2.80 -12.10
C VAL A 361 -16.72 -2.32 -11.85
N ALA A 362 -16.86 -1.25 -11.06
CA ALA A 362 -18.14 -0.60 -10.75
C ALA A 362 -18.14 0.83 -11.31
N PRO A 363 -18.57 1.06 -12.57
CA PRO A 363 -18.46 2.37 -13.25
C PRO A 363 -19.03 3.55 -12.45
N GLU A 364 -20.15 3.34 -11.78
CA GLU A 364 -20.84 4.37 -10.99
C GLU A 364 -20.04 4.79 -9.74
N SER A 365 -19.08 4.00 -9.29
CA SER A 365 -18.28 4.31 -8.10
C SER A 365 -17.50 5.60 -8.27
N VAL A 366 -17.07 5.93 -9.50
CA VAL A 366 -16.30 7.15 -9.78
C VAL A 366 -17.10 8.38 -9.38
N ALA A 367 -18.34 8.47 -9.85
CA ALA A 367 -19.20 9.62 -9.58
C ALA A 367 -19.67 9.67 -8.12
N ILE A 368 -19.92 8.51 -7.51
CA ILE A 368 -20.32 8.42 -6.09
C ILE A 368 -19.14 8.82 -5.18
N ALA A 369 -17.94 8.29 -5.42
CA ALA A 369 -16.73 8.62 -4.66
C ALA A 369 -16.35 10.10 -4.83
N ALA A 370 -16.47 10.67 -6.03
CA ALA A 370 -16.23 12.09 -6.27
C ALA A 370 -17.16 12.99 -5.44
N ARG A 371 -18.47 12.67 -5.40
CA ARG A 371 -19.45 13.42 -4.61
C ARG A 371 -19.22 13.29 -3.11
N GLU A 372 -18.89 12.09 -2.63
CA GLU A 372 -18.52 11.87 -1.23
C GLU A 372 -17.28 12.69 -0.85
N LEU A 373 -16.24 12.64 -1.68
CA LEU A 373 -15.02 13.40 -1.43
C LEU A 373 -15.27 14.92 -1.44
N ALA A 374 -16.09 15.41 -2.36
CA ALA A 374 -16.47 16.83 -2.40
C ALA A 374 -17.30 17.26 -1.17
N ALA A 375 -18.06 16.36 -0.54
CA ALA A 375 -18.78 16.62 0.70
C ALA A 375 -17.86 16.64 1.95
N HIS A 376 -16.60 16.23 1.82
CA HIS A 376 -15.62 16.16 2.90
C HIS A 376 -14.33 16.91 2.52
N PRO A 377 -14.35 18.25 2.49
CA PRO A 377 -13.21 19.07 2.06
C PRO A 377 -11.98 18.92 2.98
N ASP A 378 -12.17 18.51 4.24
CA ASP A 378 -11.09 18.20 5.18
C ASP A 378 -10.42 16.84 4.90
N GLY A 379 -10.90 16.10 3.89
CA GLY A 379 -10.40 14.82 3.43
C GLY A 379 -11.20 13.62 3.93
N MET A 380 -11.01 12.48 3.26
CA MET A 380 -11.62 11.20 3.61
C MET A 380 -10.59 10.11 3.85
N ASN A 381 -10.88 9.23 4.82
CA ASN A 381 -10.09 8.04 5.07
C ASN A 381 -10.55 6.88 4.16
N TRP A 382 -9.96 6.75 2.98
CA TRP A 382 -10.27 5.65 2.05
C TRP A 382 -9.68 4.30 2.49
N LEU A 383 -8.82 4.28 3.53
CA LEU A 383 -8.39 3.04 4.18
C LEU A 383 -9.43 2.47 5.14
N ASP A 384 -10.44 3.26 5.52
CA ASP A 384 -11.59 2.73 6.24
C ASP A 384 -12.32 1.72 5.33
N ARG A 385 -12.29 0.46 5.75
CA ARG A 385 -12.85 -0.66 4.99
C ARG A 385 -14.37 -0.58 4.82
N THR A 386 -15.05 0.38 5.45
CA THR A 386 -16.48 0.63 5.24
C THR A 386 -16.77 1.59 4.08
N VAL A 387 -15.81 2.41 3.66
CA VAL A 387 -16.00 3.43 2.62
C VAL A 387 -16.27 2.79 1.26
N GLY A 388 -15.42 1.83 0.85
CA GLY A 388 -15.61 1.08 -0.39
C GLY A 388 -16.98 0.40 -0.47
N PRO A 389 -17.37 -0.45 0.49
CA PRO A 389 -18.68 -1.08 0.54
C PRO A 389 -19.86 -0.09 0.49
N ARG A 390 -19.81 1.01 1.26
CA ARG A 390 -20.88 2.04 1.23
C ARG A 390 -21.04 2.74 -0.12
N ILE A 391 -19.94 2.92 -0.86
CA ILE A 391 -19.98 3.43 -2.24
C ILE A 391 -20.57 2.37 -3.17
N LEU A 392 -20.12 1.12 -3.00
CA LEU A 392 -20.52 0.00 -3.83
C LEU A 392 -22.02 -0.35 -3.69
N GLU A 393 -22.59 -0.28 -2.49
CA GLU A 393 -24.03 -0.48 -2.22
C GLU A 393 -24.95 0.46 -3.00
N ARG A 394 -24.40 1.59 -3.49
CA ARG A 394 -25.10 2.57 -4.31
C ARG A 394 -24.82 2.40 -5.81
N CYS A 395 -24.00 1.43 -6.18
CA CYS A 395 -23.77 1.03 -7.56
C CYS A 395 -24.77 -0.06 -7.95
N SER A 396 -25.30 0.06 -9.15
CA SER A 396 -26.20 -0.90 -9.81
C SER A 396 -25.54 -1.57 -11.01
N GLU A 397 -24.52 -0.93 -11.59
CA GLU A 397 -23.78 -1.43 -12.73
C GLU A 397 -22.42 -2.02 -12.35
N PHE A 398 -22.18 -3.25 -12.81
CA PHE A 398 -20.93 -3.97 -12.63
C PHE A 398 -20.50 -4.63 -13.93
N VAL A 399 -19.22 -4.54 -14.27
CA VAL A 399 -18.68 -5.01 -15.55
C VAL A 399 -17.51 -5.95 -15.31
N GLU A 400 -17.51 -7.11 -15.97
CA GLU A 400 -16.33 -7.97 -16.07
C GLU A 400 -15.47 -7.53 -17.26
N LEU A 401 -14.24 -7.09 -16.99
CA LEU A 401 -13.27 -6.75 -18.02
C LEU A 401 -12.72 -8.04 -18.62
N THR A 402 -12.85 -8.22 -19.93
CA THR A 402 -12.40 -9.42 -20.65
C THR A 402 -11.68 -9.05 -21.94
N GLY A 403 -10.87 -9.96 -22.47
CA GLY A 403 -10.15 -9.70 -23.72
C GLY A 403 -9.02 -10.66 -24.05
N PRO A 404 -8.58 -10.67 -25.32
CA PRO A 404 -7.33 -11.32 -25.66
C PRO A 404 -6.14 -10.61 -25.01
N VAL A 405 -4.99 -11.28 -24.99
CA VAL A 405 -3.70 -10.70 -24.62
C VAL A 405 -3.47 -9.35 -25.31
N GLY A 406 -2.84 -8.41 -24.60
CA GLY A 406 -2.66 -7.05 -25.10
C GLY A 406 -3.89 -6.16 -24.90
N THR A 407 -5.02 -6.68 -24.40
CA THR A 407 -6.11 -5.84 -23.92
C THR A 407 -5.65 -5.05 -22.70
N VAL A 408 -5.77 -3.73 -22.75
CA VAL A 408 -5.46 -2.83 -21.64
C VAL A 408 -6.67 -1.96 -21.33
N THR A 409 -7.12 -1.95 -20.09
CA THR A 409 -8.18 -1.06 -19.63
C THR A 409 -7.57 0.05 -18.77
N LEU A 410 -7.80 1.30 -19.17
CA LEU A 410 -7.44 2.49 -18.40
C LEU A 410 -8.68 2.89 -17.59
N CYS A 411 -8.58 2.84 -16.27
CA CYS A 411 -9.65 3.19 -15.34
C CYS A 411 -9.33 4.50 -14.62
N HIS A 412 -10.36 5.28 -14.34
CA HIS A 412 -10.30 6.41 -13.42
C HIS A 412 -9.87 5.89 -12.03
N PRO A 413 -9.04 6.62 -11.26
CA PRO A 413 -8.50 6.14 -9.98
C PRO A 413 -9.55 5.94 -8.89
N PHE A 414 -10.74 6.51 -9.09
CA PHE A 414 -11.89 6.35 -8.20
C PHE A 414 -12.78 5.16 -8.60
N MET A 415 -12.31 4.31 -9.53
CA MET A 415 -12.96 3.08 -9.91
C MET A 415 -12.75 2.01 -8.84
N LEU A 416 -13.82 1.67 -8.12
CA LEU A 416 -13.83 0.47 -7.30
C LEU A 416 -13.75 -0.72 -8.24
N HIS A 417 -12.87 -1.65 -7.89
CA HIS A 417 -12.66 -2.85 -8.67
C HIS A 417 -12.35 -4.03 -7.76
N SER A 418 -12.59 -5.25 -8.26
CA SER A 418 -12.40 -6.49 -7.52
C SER A 418 -11.79 -7.57 -8.41
N ALA A 419 -11.04 -8.48 -7.79
CA ALA A 419 -10.78 -9.75 -8.42
C ALA A 419 -12.08 -10.56 -8.56
N SER A 420 -12.06 -11.52 -9.49
CA SER A 420 -13.15 -12.45 -9.73
C SER A 420 -12.68 -13.90 -9.57
N THR A 421 -13.64 -14.82 -9.45
CA THR A 421 -13.35 -16.25 -9.54
C THR A 421 -13.01 -16.65 -10.97
N ASN A 422 -11.93 -17.40 -11.15
CA ASN A 422 -11.55 -17.94 -12.46
C ASN A 422 -12.16 -19.34 -12.70
N ALA A 423 -13.27 -19.40 -13.42
CA ALA A 423 -13.96 -20.66 -13.72
C ALA A 423 -13.58 -21.26 -15.08
N ALA A 424 -12.70 -20.62 -15.85
CA ALA A 424 -12.35 -21.06 -17.20
C ALA A 424 -11.34 -22.22 -17.24
N GLY A 425 -10.66 -22.52 -16.12
CA GLY A 425 -9.60 -23.53 -16.11
C GLY A 425 -8.39 -23.12 -16.94
N VAL A 426 -8.11 -21.81 -17.04
CA VAL A 426 -6.95 -21.23 -17.72
C VAL A 426 -6.36 -20.14 -16.82
N VAL A 427 -5.06 -20.20 -16.53
CA VAL A 427 -4.40 -19.21 -15.66
C VAL A 427 -4.39 -17.83 -16.32
N ARG A 428 -4.81 -16.82 -15.56
CA ARG A 428 -4.82 -15.43 -15.99
C ARG A 428 -3.65 -14.65 -15.42
N PHE A 429 -2.90 -13.99 -16.29
CA PHE A 429 -1.84 -13.03 -15.93
C PHE A 429 -2.33 -11.59 -16.18
N LEU A 430 -2.43 -10.80 -15.11
CA LEU A 430 -2.83 -9.40 -15.15
C LEU A 430 -1.71 -8.53 -14.59
N GLY A 431 -1.26 -7.54 -15.36
CA GLY A 431 -0.55 -6.39 -14.82
C GLY A 431 -1.56 -5.39 -14.24
N ASN A 432 -1.34 -4.96 -12.99
CA ASN A 432 -2.07 -3.85 -12.39
C ASN A 432 -1.07 -2.74 -12.07
N THR A 433 -1.24 -1.55 -12.63
CA THR A 433 -0.33 -0.42 -12.42
C THR A 433 -1.09 0.86 -12.18
N VAL A 434 -0.73 1.56 -11.10
CA VAL A 434 -1.15 2.93 -10.85
C VAL A 434 -0.26 3.89 -11.65
N ILE A 435 -0.86 4.78 -12.42
CA ILE A 435 -0.15 5.86 -13.11
C ILE A 435 -0.21 7.11 -12.25
N ASP A 436 0.92 7.49 -11.68
CA ASP A 436 1.04 8.73 -10.92
C ASP A 436 1.20 9.93 -11.84
N MET A 437 0.65 11.05 -11.40
CA MET A 437 0.78 12.36 -12.01
C MET A 437 1.86 13.19 -11.32
N THR A 438 2.45 14.11 -12.07
CA THR A 438 3.42 15.09 -11.54
C THR A 438 2.77 16.15 -10.66
N GLU A 439 1.49 16.42 -10.89
CA GLU A 439 0.65 17.37 -10.16
C GLU A 439 -0.69 16.70 -9.77
N PRO A 440 -1.31 17.11 -8.64
CA PRO A 440 -2.60 16.58 -8.23
C PRO A 440 -3.74 17.08 -9.12
N PHE A 441 -4.97 16.61 -8.89
CA PHE A 441 -6.13 17.13 -9.60
C PHE A 441 -6.34 18.63 -9.34
N ASN A 442 -6.73 19.35 -10.39
CA ASN A 442 -7.20 20.72 -10.27
C ASN A 442 -8.58 20.84 -10.93
N LEU A 443 -9.61 20.98 -10.10
CA LEU A 443 -11.02 21.13 -10.51
C LEU A 443 -11.49 22.60 -10.52
N GLN A 444 -10.54 23.55 -10.46
CA GLN A 444 -10.75 24.99 -10.45
C GLN A 444 -9.75 25.69 -11.38
N ARG A 445 -9.59 25.17 -12.61
CA ARG A 445 -8.73 25.80 -13.62
C ARG A 445 -9.43 27.04 -14.19
N ASP A 446 -8.67 28.12 -14.39
CA ASP A 446 -9.17 29.36 -14.96
C ASP A 446 -9.69 29.19 -16.39
N ASP A 447 -9.00 28.38 -17.18
CA ASP A 447 -9.37 28.05 -18.56
C ASP A 447 -9.83 26.58 -18.63
N PRO A 448 -11.12 26.32 -18.90
CA PRO A 448 -11.69 24.98 -19.01
C PRO A 448 -11.01 24.10 -20.07
N ALA A 449 -10.35 24.69 -21.08
CA ALA A 449 -9.63 23.94 -22.10
C ALA A 449 -8.46 23.11 -21.53
N TYR A 450 -8.01 23.41 -20.30
CA TYR A 450 -6.95 22.68 -19.61
C TYR A 450 -7.44 21.54 -18.72
N TYR A 451 -8.76 21.33 -18.59
CA TYR A 451 -9.25 20.16 -17.88
C TYR A 451 -8.97 18.90 -18.69
N THR A 452 -8.31 17.95 -18.02
CA THR A 452 -8.08 16.62 -18.58
C THR A 452 -9.36 15.80 -18.63
N PRO A 453 -9.46 14.78 -19.49
CA PRO A 453 -10.57 13.82 -19.43
C PRO A 453 -10.80 13.21 -18.04
N VAL A 454 -9.73 12.95 -17.27
CA VAL A 454 -9.85 12.48 -15.87
C VAL A 454 -10.48 13.54 -14.97
N GLU A 455 -10.03 14.79 -15.02
CA GLU A 455 -10.64 15.89 -14.26
C GLU A 455 -12.10 16.16 -14.71
N ARG A 456 -12.38 16.05 -16.01
CA ARG A 456 -13.74 16.22 -16.58
C ARG A 456 -14.71 15.16 -16.10
N ALA A 457 -14.28 13.90 -15.94
CA ALA A 457 -15.11 12.85 -15.33
C ALA A 457 -15.57 13.25 -13.91
N LEU A 458 -14.69 13.88 -13.12
CA LEU A 458 -15.01 14.39 -11.80
C LEU A 458 -15.93 15.62 -11.87
N LEU A 459 -15.66 16.58 -12.74
CA LEU A 459 -16.51 17.77 -12.93
C LEU A 459 -17.95 17.38 -13.30
N ARG A 460 -18.09 16.42 -14.23
CA ARG A 460 -19.37 15.85 -14.64
C ARG A 460 -20.13 15.25 -13.47
N ALA A 461 -19.44 14.42 -12.67
CA ALA A 461 -20.03 13.79 -11.49
C ALA A 461 -20.52 14.81 -10.44
N LEU A 462 -19.84 15.97 -10.37
CA LEU A 462 -20.17 17.07 -9.47
C LEU A 462 -21.19 18.05 -10.05
N GLY A 463 -21.66 17.85 -11.28
CA GLY A 463 -22.59 18.78 -11.96
C GLY A 463 -21.97 20.16 -12.25
N ARG A 464 -20.64 20.23 -12.38
CA ARG A 464 -19.90 21.46 -12.67
C ARG A 464 -19.67 21.62 -14.18
N PRO A 465 -19.59 22.86 -14.70
CA PRO A 465 -19.33 23.08 -16.12
C PRO A 465 -17.98 22.46 -16.54
N GLU A 466 -18.02 21.71 -17.64
CA GLU A 466 -16.84 21.07 -18.26
C GLU A 466 -16.19 21.93 -19.35
N ARG A 467 -16.82 23.04 -19.75
CA ARG A 467 -16.46 23.90 -20.89
C ARG A 467 -16.57 25.37 -20.56
#